data_AF-A0A4U9YCU2-F1
#
_entry.id   AF-A0A4U9YCU2-F1
#
_cell.length_a   1.000
_cell.length_b   1.000
_cell.length_c   1.000
_cell.angle_alpha   90.00
_cell.angle_beta   90.00
_cell.angle_gamma   90.00
#
_symmetry.space_group_name_H-M   'P 1'
#
loop_
_entity.id
_entity.type
_entity.pdbx_description
1 polymer ?
#
loop_
_entity_poly.entity_id
_entity_poly.type
_entity_poly.pdbx_seq_one_letter_code
_entity_poly.pdbx_strand_id
1 'polypeptide(L)'
;MPRKHFINVVQKSVAFSKYYATVLTDKAEGGKITLGPRELYKTNKQDINLAPNEVKEVTITIDISKFDAELSSEMINGYFVDGFVHFDTNDGLQNALSIPFLGFKGKFADLEWKL
;
A
#
# COMPACT_ATOMS: atom_id res chain seq x y z
N MET A 1 -13.56 -34.22 9.35
CA MET A 1 -12.55 -34.04 8.28
C MET A 1 -11.95 -32.65 8.43
N PRO A 2 -10.64 -32.47 8.68
CA PRO A 2 -10.07 -31.14 8.71
C PRO A 2 -9.77 -30.67 7.29
N ARG A 3 -10.23 -29.45 6.96
CA ARG A 3 -9.97 -28.78 5.68
C ARG A 3 -8.47 -28.49 5.57
N LYS A 4 -7.83 -29.05 4.54
CA LYS A 4 -6.50 -28.62 4.10
C LYS A 4 -6.62 -27.20 3.57
N HIS A 5 -6.09 -26.23 4.31
CA HIS A 5 -5.84 -24.90 3.79
C HIS A 5 -4.66 -25.02 2.81
N PHE A 6 -4.96 -24.92 1.52
CA PHE A 6 -3.93 -24.78 0.50
C PHE A 6 -3.45 -23.34 0.52
N ILE A 7 -2.27 -23.11 1.11
CA ILE A 7 -1.43 -21.97 0.76
C ILE A 7 -0.23 -22.57 0.03
N ASN A 8 0.02 -22.07 -1.18
CA ASN A 8 0.95 -22.65 -2.14
C ASN A 8 2.38 -22.69 -1.56
N VAL A 9 2.99 -23.86 -1.65
CA VAL A 9 4.37 -24.18 -1.26
C VAL A 9 5.29 -23.54 -2.29
N VAL A 10 5.97 -22.46 -1.93
CA VAL A 10 7.16 -22.06 -2.68
C VAL A 10 8.25 -23.06 -2.30
N GLN A 11 8.59 -23.96 -3.23
CA GLN A 11 9.57 -25.04 -3.05
C GLN A 11 11.03 -24.52 -2.97
N LYS A 12 11.21 -23.20 -2.94
CA LYS A 12 12.48 -22.49 -2.73
C LYS A 12 12.21 -21.42 -1.67
N SER A 13 12.96 -21.38 -0.58
CA SER A 13 12.86 -20.28 0.38
C SER A 13 13.20 -18.98 -0.35
N VAL A 14 12.21 -18.16 -0.67
CA VAL A 14 12.46 -16.80 -1.19
C VAL A 14 12.78 -15.95 0.02
N ALA A 15 14.05 -15.59 0.16
CA ALA A 15 14.51 -14.69 1.20
C ALA A 15 14.30 -13.25 0.71
N PHE A 16 13.52 -12.47 1.46
CA PHE A 16 13.34 -11.05 1.24
C PHE A 16 14.44 -10.26 1.95
N SER A 17 14.92 -9.19 1.30
CA SER A 17 15.97 -8.31 1.82
C SER A 17 15.42 -6.97 2.29
N LYS A 18 14.46 -6.44 1.53
CA LYS A 18 13.95 -5.07 1.70
C LYS A 18 12.45 -5.05 1.59
N TYR A 19 11.83 -4.13 2.32
CA TYR A 19 10.43 -3.78 2.13
C TYR A 19 10.24 -2.26 2.13
N TYR A 20 9.25 -1.79 1.38
CA TYR A 20 8.90 -0.37 1.25
C TYR A 20 7.46 -0.21 0.75
N ALA A 21 6.89 0.98 0.87
CA ALA A 21 5.57 1.27 0.33
C ALA A 21 5.66 2.26 -0.84
N THR A 22 4.87 2.02 -1.89
CA THR A 22 4.46 3.05 -2.84
C THR A 22 3.11 3.60 -2.35
N VAL A 23 3.03 4.92 -2.18
CA VAL A 23 1.83 5.62 -1.68
C VAL A 23 1.20 6.41 -2.81
N LEU A 24 -0.08 6.15 -3.04
CA LEU A 24 -0.88 6.68 -4.13
C LEU A 24 -2.14 7.37 -3.57
N THR A 25 -2.81 8.10 -4.46
CA THR A 25 -4.17 8.62 -4.29
C THR A 25 -4.83 8.72 -5.67
N ASP A 26 -6.09 9.13 -5.72
CA ASP A 26 -6.78 9.42 -6.97
C ASP A 26 -6.24 10.71 -7.62
N LYS A 27 -6.08 10.68 -8.94
CA LYS A 27 -5.82 11.90 -9.71
C LYS A 27 -7.14 12.61 -10.01
N ALA A 28 -7.25 13.86 -9.54
CA ALA A 28 -8.37 14.74 -9.82
C ALA A 28 -7.97 15.88 -10.78
N GLU A 29 -8.82 16.19 -11.76
CA GLU A 29 -8.63 17.30 -12.70
C GLU A 29 -9.99 17.96 -12.99
N GLY A 30 -10.05 19.29 -12.92
CA GLY A 30 -11.28 20.04 -13.21
C GLY A 30 -12.48 19.64 -12.33
N GLY A 31 -12.22 19.28 -11.07
CA GLY A 31 -13.25 18.86 -10.11
C GLY A 31 -13.80 17.44 -10.33
N LYS A 32 -13.12 16.61 -11.13
CA LYS A 32 -13.51 15.21 -11.39
C LYS A 32 -12.34 14.27 -11.16
N ILE A 33 -12.64 13.07 -10.65
CA ILE A 33 -11.68 11.97 -10.59
C ILE A 33 -11.44 11.45 -12.01
N THR A 34 -10.18 11.32 -12.41
CA THR A 34 -9.78 10.88 -13.76
C THR A 34 -9.75 9.35 -13.91
N LEU A 35 -9.98 8.61 -12.81
CA LEU A 35 -9.77 7.17 -12.70
C LEU A 35 -8.31 6.74 -12.95
N GLY A 36 -7.37 7.69 -12.87
CA GLY A 36 -5.94 7.43 -12.88
C GLY A 36 -5.33 7.64 -11.49
N PRO A 37 -4.25 6.92 -11.14
CA PRO A 37 -3.55 7.14 -9.89
C PRO A 37 -2.68 8.40 -9.96
N ARG A 38 -2.49 9.05 -8.82
CA ARG A 38 -1.45 10.04 -8.55
C ARG A 38 -0.48 9.42 -7.53
N GLU A 39 0.77 9.20 -7.93
CA GLU A 39 1.82 8.81 -6.98
C GLU A 39 2.16 10.00 -6.07
N LEU A 40 2.07 9.79 -4.75
CA LEU A 40 2.46 10.79 -3.76
C LEU A 40 3.96 10.65 -3.49
N TYR A 41 4.41 9.47 -3.06
CA TYR A 41 5.81 9.16 -2.81
C TYR A 41 6.04 7.67 -2.60
N LYS A 42 7.31 7.27 -2.50
CA LYS A 42 7.75 5.95 -2.03
C LYS A 42 8.50 6.11 -0.70
N THR A 43 8.26 5.22 0.25
CA THR A 43 9.03 5.22 1.50
C THR A 43 10.46 4.78 1.24
N ASN A 44 11.37 5.10 2.16
CA ASN A 44 12.69 4.49 2.16
C ASN A 44 12.57 2.96 2.31
N LYS A 45 13.48 2.24 1.66
CA LYS A 45 13.58 0.78 1.81
C LYS A 45 14.14 0.42 3.18
N GLN A 46 13.45 -0.46 3.88
CA GLN A 46 13.83 -0.98 5.19
C GLN A 46 14.33 -2.41 5.06
N ASP A 47 15.33 -2.80 5.84
CA ASP A 47 15.84 -4.17 5.86
C ASP A 47 14.88 -5.13 6.54
N ILE A 48 14.74 -6.32 5.96
CA ILE A 48 14.07 -7.46 6.57
C ILE A 48 14.94 -8.70 6.40
N ASN A 49 15.00 -9.52 7.44
CA ASN A 49 15.60 -10.84 7.41
C ASN A 49 14.64 -11.76 8.16
N LEU A 50 14.34 -12.91 7.57
CA LEU A 50 13.42 -13.92 8.10
C LEU A 50 14.16 -15.25 8.19
N ALA A 51 14.19 -15.84 9.38
CA ALA A 51 14.60 -17.22 9.54
C ALA A 51 13.55 -18.17 8.92
N PRO A 52 13.91 -19.41 8.56
CA PRO A 52 12.95 -20.39 8.07
C PRO A 52 11.77 -20.57 9.04
N ASN A 53 10.54 -20.47 8.52
CA ASN A 53 9.27 -20.53 9.27
C ASN A 53 9.04 -19.38 10.29
N GLU A 54 9.87 -18.34 10.28
CA GLU A 54 9.62 -17.14 11.10
C GLU A 54 8.43 -16.36 10.55
N VAL A 55 7.59 -15.85 11.46
CA VAL A 55 6.59 -14.81 11.17
C VAL A 55 7.06 -13.53 11.84
N LYS A 56 7.15 -12.46 11.05
CA LYS A 56 7.57 -11.15 11.54
C LYS A 56 6.55 -10.09 11.14
N GLU A 57 6.09 -9.33 12.12
CA GLU A 57 5.31 -8.13 11.87
C GLU A 57 6.24 -6.96 11.55
N VAL A 58 5.86 -6.19 10.52
CA VAL A 58 6.54 -4.95 10.13
C VAL A 58 5.52 -3.83 10.11
N THR A 59 5.97 -2.62 10.43
CA THR A 59 5.13 -1.42 10.43
C THR A 59 5.75 -0.38 9.52
N ILE A 60 4.95 0.16 8.61
CA ILE A 60 5.31 1.31 7.79
C ILE A 60 4.43 2.48 8.21
N THR A 61 5.06 3.59 8.62
CA THR A 61 4.35 4.84 8.88
C THR A 61 4.22 5.63 7.58
N ILE A 62 2.99 5.98 7.21
CA ILE A 62 2.67 6.79 6.04
C ILE A 62 2.35 8.22 6.53
N ASP A 63 3.14 9.19 6.08
CA ASP A 63 2.95 10.61 6.39
C ASP A 63 2.60 11.36 5.11
N ILE A 64 1.35 11.84 5.05
CA ILE A 64 0.80 12.60 3.94
C ILE A 64 0.62 14.09 4.26
N SER A 65 1.13 14.57 5.40
CA SER A 65 0.92 15.94 5.88
C SER A 65 1.26 17.01 4.84
N LYS A 66 2.34 16.81 4.08
CA LYS A 66 2.78 17.74 3.03
C LYS A 66 1.85 17.81 1.81
N PHE A 67 0.96 16.83 1.62
CA PHE A 67 0.01 16.77 0.51
C PHE A 67 -1.42 17.16 0.93
N ASP A 68 -1.72 17.12 2.24
CA ASP A 68 -3.08 17.21 2.78
C ASP A 68 -3.81 18.48 2.35
N ALA A 69 -3.11 19.63 2.33
CA ALA A 69 -3.70 20.91 1.92
C ALA A 69 -4.16 20.91 0.45
N GLU A 70 -3.32 20.38 -0.46
CA GLU A 70 -3.62 20.31 -1.88
C GLU A 70 -4.74 19.29 -2.15
N LEU A 71 -4.59 18.07 -1.62
CA LEU A 71 -5.55 16.99 -1.84
C LEU A 71 -6.93 17.31 -1.25
N SER A 72 -6.98 17.99 -0.09
CA SER A 72 -8.25 18.44 0.50
C SER A 72 -8.92 19.56 -0.32
N SER A 73 -8.17 20.30 -1.14
CA SER A 73 -8.73 21.31 -2.05
C SER A 73 -9.29 20.68 -3.34
N GLU A 74 -8.67 19.61 -3.81
CA GLU A 74 -9.09 18.87 -5.01
C GLU A 74 -10.26 17.90 -4.71
N MET A 75 -10.24 17.29 -3.52
CA MET A 75 -11.16 16.24 -3.08
C MET A 75 -11.77 16.59 -1.72
N ILE A 76 -12.69 17.56 -1.74
CA ILE A 76 -13.24 18.25 -0.56
C ILE A 76 -13.96 17.37 0.46
N ASN A 77 -14.45 16.19 0.06
CA ASN A 77 -15.16 15.26 0.95
C ASN A 77 -14.22 14.20 1.55
N GLY A 78 -12.92 14.33 1.33
CA GLY A 78 -11.91 13.34 1.66
C GLY A 78 -11.45 12.56 0.44
N TYR A 79 -10.36 11.82 0.62
CA TYR A 79 -9.66 11.14 -0.45
C TYR A 79 -9.04 9.83 0.03
N PHE A 80 -8.81 8.91 -0.89
CA PHE A 80 -8.10 7.68 -0.61
C PHE A 80 -6.60 7.93 -0.47
N VAL A 81 -5.99 7.25 0.48
CA VAL A 81 -4.54 7.07 0.60
C VAL A 81 -4.31 5.58 0.51
N ASP A 82 -3.77 5.13 -0.62
CA ASP A 82 -3.66 3.72 -0.95
C ASP A 82 -2.30 3.40 -1.55
N GLY A 83 -2.15 2.18 -2.03
CA GLY A 83 -0.95 1.74 -2.71
C GLY A 83 -0.55 0.33 -2.33
N PHE A 84 0.75 0.07 -2.34
CA PHE A 84 1.29 -1.27 -2.17
C PHE A 84 2.50 -1.26 -1.25
N VAL A 85 2.55 -2.24 -0.34
CA VAL A 85 3.78 -2.63 0.34
C VAL A 85 4.48 -3.67 -0.54
N HIS A 86 5.70 -3.36 -0.95
CA HIS A 86 6.54 -4.21 -1.79
C HIS A 86 7.62 -4.88 -0.95
N PHE A 87 7.97 -6.11 -1.33
CA PHE A 87 9.12 -6.83 -0.81
C PHE A 87 10.05 -7.21 -1.97
N ASP A 88 11.32 -6.85 -1.82
CA ASP A 88 12.40 -7.22 -2.74
C ASP A 88 13.13 -8.44 -2.18
N THR A 89 13.65 -9.29 -3.06
CA THR A 89 14.41 -10.49 -2.68
C THR A 89 15.90 -10.19 -2.47
N ASN A 90 16.62 -11.13 -1.85
CA ASN A 90 18.07 -11.04 -1.68
C ASN A 90 18.85 -11.12 -3.00
N ASP A 91 18.29 -11.74 -4.04
CA ASP A 91 18.90 -11.85 -5.38
C ASP A 91 18.57 -10.66 -6.30
N GLY A 92 17.90 -9.63 -5.77
CA GLY A 92 17.69 -8.36 -6.46
C GLY A 92 16.39 -8.26 -7.27
N LEU A 93 15.51 -9.27 -7.22
CA LEU A 93 14.18 -9.16 -7.80
C LEU A 93 13.35 -8.16 -6.99
N GLN A 94 12.96 -7.06 -7.65
CA GLN A 94 12.13 -6.03 -7.05
C GLN A 94 10.66 -6.41 -7.10
N ASN A 95 9.90 -6.00 -6.08
CA ASN A 95 8.44 -6.21 -5.99
C ASN A 95 8.02 -7.68 -6.12
N ALA A 96 8.88 -8.61 -5.69
CA ALA A 96 8.63 -10.04 -5.79
C ALA A 96 7.37 -10.48 -5.03
N LEU A 97 7.02 -9.75 -3.97
CA LEU A 97 5.71 -9.77 -3.33
C LEU A 97 5.21 -8.34 -3.19
N SER A 98 3.90 -8.14 -3.41
CA SER A 98 3.24 -6.86 -3.19
C SER A 98 1.90 -7.09 -2.49
N ILE A 99 1.62 -6.30 -1.46
CA ILE A 99 0.39 -6.36 -0.68
C ILE A 99 -0.30 -4.99 -0.77
N PRO A 100 -1.54 -4.90 -1.27
CA PRO A 100 -2.26 -3.63 -1.33
C PRO A 100 -2.68 -3.16 0.06
N PHE A 101 -2.69 -1.85 0.25
CA PHE A 101 -3.36 -1.19 1.39
C PHE A 101 -4.26 -0.08 0.88
N LEU A 102 -5.31 0.21 1.64
CA LEU A 102 -6.29 1.24 1.34
C LEU A 102 -6.74 1.90 2.64
N GLY A 103 -6.65 3.22 2.71
CA GLY A 103 -7.21 4.04 3.76
C GLY A 103 -7.95 5.23 3.18
N PHE A 104 -8.88 5.80 3.94
CA PHE A 104 -9.61 7.01 3.54
C PHE A 104 -9.33 8.13 4.53
N LYS A 105 -8.79 9.25 4.04
CA LYS A 105 -8.62 10.47 4.83
C LYS A 105 -9.94 11.23 4.84
N GLY A 106 -10.70 11.07 5.91
CA GLY A 106 -12.01 11.71 6.10
C GLY A 106 -12.98 10.80 6.85
N LYS A 107 -14.28 11.04 6.68
CA LYS A 107 -15.34 10.22 7.27
C LYS A 107 -16.02 9.38 6.19
N PHE A 108 -15.39 8.28 5.80
CA PHE A 108 -15.86 7.46 4.69
C PHE A 108 -17.31 6.99 4.85
N ALA A 109 -17.71 6.61 6.07
CA ALA A 109 -19.06 6.15 6.38
C ALA A 109 -20.13 7.26 6.29
N ASP A 110 -19.75 8.53 6.38
CA ASP A 110 -20.65 9.68 6.41
C ASP A 110 -20.76 10.35 5.03
N LEU A 111 -20.11 9.80 4.00
CA LEU A 111 -20.18 10.36 2.65
C LEU A 111 -21.61 10.30 2.12
N GLU A 112 -22.17 11.46 1.78
CA GLU A 112 -23.46 11.54 1.10
C GLU A 112 -23.29 11.15 -0.37
N TRP A 113 -23.59 9.90 -0.69
CA TRP A 113 -23.74 9.44 -2.06
C TRP A 113 -25.10 9.91 -2.58
N LYS A 114 -25.18 11.12 -3.13
CA LYS A 114 -26.36 11.51 -3.91
C LYS A 114 -26.33 10.70 -5.21
N LEU A 115 -27.09 9.60 -5.23
CA LEU A 115 -27.45 8.84 -6.43
C LEU A 115 -28.38 9.68 -7.33
#